data_AF-A0A524QFY5-F1
#
_entry.id   AF-A0A524QFY5-F1
#
_cell.length_a   1.000
_cell.length_b   1.000
_cell.length_c   1.000
_cell.angle_alpha   90.00
_cell.angle_beta   90.00
_cell.angle_gamma   90.00
#
_symmetry.space_group_name_H-M   'P 1'
#
loop_
_entity.id
_entity.type
_entity.pdbx_description
1 polymer ?
#
loop_
_entity_poly.entity_id
_entity_poly.type
_entity_poly.pdbx_seq_one_letter_code
_entity_poly.pdbx_strand_id
1 'polypeptide(L)'
;MRAGFHAETIQLLECLRQYGNASAMALYTLAACYEHLGDKEKAPSTRALASKKRIVDVFPYRLEEVAVLEAALRANGADATASYLLACELYDKRHYERSASLWQDAIRDAPDFYIPYRCLAVACYSHLGRQEEALPLLLKANELHPHDEQLLTETSYVMAHTGVPASERAEFLATHRPAVIHDHLALELENAFNAAGEYDKAMELLTKHSFTPCEGGEFAVAEPYMFNRMTLGRLALAQGDAEKAMGYFENILNVPENLHAGFWNDSVLVPFEYHYAEALIKAGRKAAAEEKLQHIATLNNKGMWNMGGEFDFYSAMAARLAGNEAQGRAIMRSAVLAWETQLADDDPGASGTTPFYLSFCEDSRTVKHAALCFMLGYGKLFFGDSDGARELFTESLRLDPSNMKCALELKLLKQ
;
A
#
# COMPACT_ATOMS: atom_id res chain seq x y z
N MET A 1 9.54 35.27 -15.63
CA MET A 1 9.64 36.13 -14.42
C MET A 1 11.08 36.33 -13.91
N ARG A 2 11.88 35.28 -13.64
CA ARG A 2 13.27 35.45 -13.13
C ARG A 2 14.18 36.37 -13.95
N ALA A 3 13.99 36.41 -15.27
CA ALA A 3 14.76 37.25 -16.18
C ALA A 3 14.16 38.66 -16.41
N GLY A 4 13.14 39.08 -15.63
CA GLY A 4 12.53 40.41 -15.73
C GLY A 4 11.52 40.61 -16.87
N PHE A 5 11.30 39.60 -17.72
CA PHE A 5 10.35 39.63 -18.85
C PHE A 5 8.87 39.51 -18.44
N HIS A 6 8.38 40.46 -17.64
CA HIS A 6 7.01 40.44 -17.12
C HIS A 6 5.97 40.76 -18.20
N ALA A 7 6.27 41.69 -19.12
CA ALA A 7 5.37 42.08 -20.21
C ALA A 7 5.19 40.94 -21.23
N GLU A 8 6.27 40.25 -21.58
CA GLU A 8 6.27 39.10 -22.48
C GLU A 8 5.56 37.91 -21.85
N THR A 9 5.74 37.70 -20.54
CA THR A 9 4.97 36.70 -19.79
C THR A 9 3.47 36.98 -19.87
N ILE A 10 3.06 38.24 -19.68
CA ILE A 10 1.65 38.65 -19.81
C ILE A 10 1.14 38.34 -21.21
N GLN A 11 1.87 38.75 -22.26
CA GLN A 11 1.45 38.50 -23.64
C GLN A 11 1.25 37.00 -23.90
N LEU A 12 2.19 36.16 -23.46
CA LEU A 12 2.10 34.71 -23.62
C LEU A 12 0.90 34.10 -22.88
N LEU A 13 0.71 34.46 -21.61
CA LEU A 13 -0.34 33.89 -20.77
C LEU A 13 -1.73 34.42 -21.14
N GLU A 14 -1.84 35.65 -21.65
CA GLU A 14 -3.07 36.18 -22.24
C GLU A 14 -3.44 35.44 -23.53
N CYS A 15 -2.47 35.15 -24.40
CA CYS A 15 -2.69 34.28 -25.56
C CYS A 15 -3.17 32.88 -25.12
N LEU A 16 -2.53 32.28 -24.11
CA LEU A 16 -2.97 30.99 -23.56
C LEU A 16 -4.40 31.06 -23.01
N ARG A 17 -4.76 32.15 -22.35
CA ARG A 17 -6.12 32.38 -21.82
C ARG A 17 -7.16 32.56 -22.94
N GLN A 18 -6.78 33.17 -24.06
CA GLN A 18 -7.66 33.42 -25.19
C GLN A 18 -7.89 32.17 -26.06
N TYR A 19 -6.83 31.37 -26.28
CA TYR A 19 -6.84 30.28 -27.26
C TYR A 19 -6.76 28.88 -26.64
N GLY A 20 -6.61 28.77 -25.32
CA GLY A 20 -6.54 27.49 -24.59
C GLY A 20 -7.19 27.57 -23.21
N ASN A 21 -7.01 26.52 -22.41
CA ASN A 21 -7.47 26.50 -21.02
C ASN A 21 -6.28 26.78 -20.09
N ALA A 22 -6.12 28.04 -19.68
CA ALA A 22 -5.12 28.40 -18.70
C ALA A 22 -5.42 27.74 -17.34
N SER A 23 -4.42 27.03 -16.79
CA SER A 23 -4.50 26.42 -15.46
C SER A 23 -4.60 27.47 -14.35
N ALA A 24 -4.98 27.05 -13.13
CA ALA A 24 -5.01 27.94 -11.98
C ALA A 24 -3.63 28.60 -11.74
N MET A 25 -2.54 27.82 -11.81
CA MET A 25 -1.18 28.34 -11.68
C MET A 25 -0.77 29.32 -12.78
N ALA A 26 -1.18 29.09 -14.02
CA ALA A 26 -0.95 30.04 -15.11
C ALA A 26 -1.65 31.38 -14.83
N LEU A 27 -2.87 31.35 -14.31
CA LEU A 27 -3.62 32.57 -13.97
C LEU A 27 -3.04 33.29 -12.74
N TYR A 28 -2.60 32.57 -11.69
CA TYR A 28 -1.89 33.20 -10.58
C TYR A 28 -0.59 33.86 -11.04
N THR A 29 0.16 33.19 -11.92
CA THR A 29 1.39 33.74 -12.51
C THR A 29 1.11 35.00 -13.33
N LEU A 30 0.04 34.99 -14.13
CA LEU A 30 -0.41 36.16 -14.89
C LEU A 30 -0.80 37.31 -13.96
N ALA A 31 -1.54 37.03 -12.89
CA ALA A 31 -1.92 38.03 -11.90
C ALA A 31 -0.72 38.64 -11.18
N ALA A 32 0.28 37.82 -10.82
CA ALA A 32 1.53 38.29 -10.22
C ALA A 32 2.32 39.20 -11.18
N CYS A 33 2.31 38.91 -12.49
CA CYS A 33 2.93 39.80 -13.49
C CYS A 33 2.17 41.13 -13.61
N TYR A 34 0.84 41.11 -13.60
CA TYR A 34 0.03 42.33 -13.58
C TYR A 34 0.29 43.19 -12.34
N GLU A 35 0.39 42.56 -11.17
CA GLU A 35 0.73 43.24 -9.92
C GLU A 35 2.11 43.87 -9.97
N HIS A 36 3.11 43.15 -10.50
CA HIS A 36 4.46 43.66 -10.65
C HIS A 36 4.53 44.91 -11.54
N LEU A 37 3.69 44.99 -12.58
CA LEU A 37 3.57 46.18 -13.44
C LEU A 37 2.62 47.25 -12.89
N GLY A 38 2.04 47.06 -11.69
CA GLY A 38 1.16 48.03 -11.04
C GLY A 38 -0.27 48.09 -11.60
N ASP A 39 -0.72 47.06 -12.34
CA ASP A 39 -2.09 47.00 -12.88
C ASP A 39 -3.08 46.62 -11.78
N LYS A 40 -3.76 47.64 -11.24
CA LYS A 40 -4.68 47.51 -10.10
C LYS A 40 -6.02 46.86 -10.44
N GLU A 41 -6.38 46.75 -11.72
CA GLU A 41 -7.65 46.17 -12.16
C GLU A 41 -7.46 44.71 -12.59
N LYS A 42 -6.44 44.44 -13.40
CA LYS A 42 -6.22 43.11 -13.97
C LYS A 42 -5.64 42.13 -12.95
N ALA A 43 -4.82 42.58 -12.01
CA ALA A 43 -4.25 41.66 -11.02
C ALA A 43 -5.34 41.05 -10.11
N PRO A 44 -6.21 41.81 -9.42
CA PRO A 44 -7.26 41.24 -8.57
C PRO A 44 -8.27 40.40 -9.34
N SER A 45 -8.72 40.86 -10.52
CA SER A 45 -9.68 40.12 -11.34
C SER A 45 -9.11 38.79 -11.86
N THR A 46 -7.83 38.74 -12.21
CA THR A 46 -7.16 37.51 -12.64
C THR A 46 -6.97 36.54 -11.48
N ARG A 47 -6.64 37.01 -10.26
CA ARG A 47 -6.60 36.13 -9.07
C ARG A 47 -7.97 35.54 -8.74
N ALA A 48 -9.03 36.36 -8.80
CA ALA A 48 -10.39 35.89 -8.56
C ALA A 48 -10.87 34.87 -9.59
N LEU A 49 -10.33 34.93 -10.82
CA LEU A 49 -10.55 33.88 -11.83
C LEU A 49 -9.75 32.62 -11.51
N ALA A 50 -8.49 32.77 -11.10
CA ALA A 50 -7.61 31.66 -10.73
C ALA A 50 -8.19 30.84 -9.57
N SER A 51 -8.70 31.51 -8.53
CA SER A 51 -9.24 30.86 -7.33
C SER A 51 -10.48 29.99 -7.58
N LYS A 52 -11.20 30.26 -8.67
CA LYS A 52 -12.39 29.52 -9.09
C LYS A 52 -12.09 28.43 -10.13
N LYS A 53 -10.84 28.28 -10.56
CA LYS A 53 -10.50 27.23 -11.52
C LYS A 53 -10.52 25.87 -10.84
N ARG A 54 -11.10 24.90 -11.56
CA ARG A 54 -11.01 23.49 -11.17
C ARG A 54 -9.53 23.08 -11.16
N ILE A 55 -9.11 22.43 -10.08
CA ILE A 55 -7.79 21.84 -9.97
C ILE A 55 -7.81 20.48 -10.65
N VAL A 56 -7.42 20.47 -11.91
CA VAL A 56 -7.17 19.26 -12.70
C VAL A 56 -5.82 19.42 -13.34
N ASP A 57 -4.92 18.46 -13.11
CA ASP A 57 -3.58 18.45 -13.68
C ASP A 57 -2.77 19.74 -13.39
N VAL A 58 -2.95 20.31 -12.19
CA VAL A 58 -2.24 21.50 -11.73
C VAL A 58 -1.29 21.11 -10.59
N PHE A 59 -0.01 20.94 -10.93
CA PHE A 59 1.03 20.57 -9.98
C PHE A 59 2.13 21.64 -10.01
N PRO A 60 2.08 22.65 -9.12
CA PRO A 60 3.24 23.51 -8.95
C PRO A 60 4.44 22.66 -8.55
N TYR A 61 5.60 23.00 -9.07
CA TYR A 61 6.87 22.31 -8.75
C TYR A 61 8.08 23.26 -8.69
N ARG A 62 7.90 24.54 -9.08
CA ARG A 62 8.99 25.52 -9.22
C ARG A 62 9.00 26.47 -8.03
N LEU A 63 10.19 26.81 -7.54
CA LEU A 63 10.35 27.76 -6.42
C LEU A 63 9.72 29.14 -6.67
N GLU A 64 9.62 29.60 -7.91
CA GLU A 64 8.96 30.87 -8.25
C GLU A 64 7.46 30.83 -8.00
N GLU A 65 6.85 29.65 -8.11
CA GLU A 65 5.42 29.45 -7.90
C GLU A 65 5.05 29.64 -6.42
N VAL A 66 5.98 29.34 -5.49
CA VAL A 66 5.86 29.70 -4.06
C VAL A 66 5.62 31.20 -3.90
N ALA A 67 6.48 32.05 -4.49
CA ALA A 67 6.38 33.49 -4.34
C ALA A 67 5.10 34.06 -4.99
N VAL A 68 4.65 33.47 -6.11
CA VAL A 68 3.38 33.79 -6.77
C VAL A 68 2.19 33.47 -5.87
N LEU A 69 2.17 32.29 -5.27
CA LEU A 69 1.08 31.84 -4.41
C LEU A 69 1.06 32.59 -3.07
N GLU A 70 2.22 32.87 -2.48
CA GLU A 70 2.31 33.74 -1.31
C GLU A 70 1.82 35.17 -1.62
N ALA A 71 2.08 35.70 -2.82
CA ALA A 71 1.52 36.98 -3.24
C ALA A 71 -0.01 36.94 -3.36
N ALA A 72 -0.56 35.84 -3.88
CA ALA A 72 -2.01 35.63 -3.92
C ALA A 72 -2.62 35.61 -2.51
N LEU A 73 -2.01 34.89 -1.56
CA LEU A 73 -2.47 34.83 -0.18
C LEU A 73 -2.30 36.13 0.60
N ARG A 74 -1.26 36.93 0.29
CA ARG A 74 -1.15 38.31 0.84
C ARG A 74 -2.28 39.20 0.35
N ALA A 75 -2.72 39.03 -0.90
CA ALA A 75 -3.82 39.80 -1.48
C ALA A 75 -5.20 39.31 -1.01
N ASN A 76 -5.35 38.01 -0.79
CA ASN A 76 -6.56 37.39 -0.25
C ASN A 76 -6.19 36.14 0.58
N GLY A 77 -6.18 36.29 1.91
CA GLY A 77 -5.83 35.20 2.83
C GLY A 77 -6.83 34.03 2.84
N ALA A 78 -8.04 34.22 2.31
CA ALA A 78 -9.08 33.18 2.23
C ALA A 78 -9.13 32.48 0.86
N ASP A 79 -8.09 32.61 0.03
CA ASP A 79 -8.01 31.92 -1.26
C ASP A 79 -7.62 30.44 -1.05
N ALA A 80 -8.62 29.58 -0.83
CA ALA A 80 -8.42 28.16 -0.58
C ALA A 80 -7.64 27.44 -1.70
N THR A 81 -7.79 27.88 -2.95
CA THR A 81 -7.06 27.31 -4.10
C THR A 81 -5.57 27.67 -4.02
N ALA A 82 -5.24 28.92 -3.73
CA ALA A 82 -3.85 29.33 -3.52
C ALA A 82 -3.23 28.65 -2.30
N SER A 83 -3.97 28.52 -1.19
CA SER A 83 -3.53 27.81 0.02
C SER A 83 -3.22 26.35 -0.28
N TYR A 84 -4.12 25.65 -0.98
CA TYR A 84 -3.93 24.26 -1.40
C TYR A 84 -2.68 24.08 -2.29
N LEU A 85 -2.54 24.90 -3.35
CA LEU A 85 -1.41 24.78 -4.28
C LEU A 85 -0.08 25.10 -3.59
N LEU A 86 -0.05 26.10 -2.70
CA LEU A 86 1.15 26.44 -1.93
C LEU A 86 1.51 25.31 -0.97
N ALA A 87 0.53 24.70 -0.33
CA ALA A 87 0.73 23.57 0.55
C ALA A 87 1.33 22.37 -0.20
N CYS A 88 0.86 22.06 -1.42
CA CYS A 88 1.45 21.00 -2.25
C CYS A 88 2.91 21.26 -2.60
N GLU A 89 3.25 22.48 -3.02
CA GLU A 89 4.64 22.86 -3.33
C GLU A 89 5.53 22.74 -2.08
N LEU A 90 5.05 23.26 -0.94
CA LEU A 90 5.78 23.21 0.33
C LEU A 90 5.95 21.78 0.85
N TYR A 91 4.97 20.91 0.63
CA TYR A 91 5.05 19.49 0.99
C TYR A 91 6.19 18.79 0.24
N ASP A 92 6.27 18.99 -1.08
CA ASP A 92 7.37 18.46 -1.91
C ASP A 92 8.75 18.96 -1.42
N LYS A 93 8.82 20.20 -0.94
CA LYS A 93 10.02 20.79 -0.33
C LYS A 93 10.20 20.44 1.16
N ARG A 94 9.44 19.48 1.69
CA ARG A 94 9.52 18.95 3.07
C ARG A 94 9.17 19.93 4.18
N HIS A 95 8.41 20.98 3.87
CA HIS A 95 7.86 21.91 4.85
C HIS A 95 6.49 21.41 5.35
N TYR A 96 6.48 20.22 5.97
CA TYR A 96 5.25 19.47 6.26
C TYR A 96 4.29 20.20 7.20
N GLU A 97 4.78 20.82 8.28
CA GLU A 97 3.95 21.55 9.23
C GLU A 97 3.26 22.75 8.57
N ARG A 98 4.01 23.51 7.77
CA ARG A 98 3.47 24.67 7.07
C ARG A 98 2.48 24.25 5.98
N SER A 99 2.76 23.15 5.28
CA SER A 99 1.85 22.56 4.31
C SER A 99 0.52 22.15 4.96
N ALA A 100 0.59 21.45 6.10
CA ALA A 100 -0.60 21.05 6.85
C ALA A 100 -1.44 22.24 7.30
N SER A 101 -0.82 23.31 7.84
CA SER A 101 -1.56 24.53 8.21
C SER A 101 -2.28 25.17 7.02
N LEU A 102 -1.65 25.20 5.84
CA LEU A 102 -2.25 25.76 4.63
C LEU A 102 -3.39 24.89 4.08
N TRP A 103 -3.30 23.55 4.16
CA TRP A 103 -4.45 22.70 3.84
C TRP A 103 -5.59 22.87 4.84
N GLN A 104 -5.30 23.06 6.14
CA GLN A 104 -6.32 23.40 7.14
C GLN A 104 -6.98 24.75 6.82
N ASP A 105 -6.21 25.76 6.42
CA ASP A 105 -6.75 27.04 5.94
C ASP A 105 -7.67 26.84 4.73
N ALA A 106 -7.23 26.05 3.74
CA ALA A 106 -8.04 25.75 2.56
C ALA A 106 -9.35 25.04 2.92
N ILE A 107 -9.33 24.10 3.86
CA ILE A 107 -10.52 23.41 4.38
C ILE A 107 -11.46 24.39 5.08
N ARG A 108 -10.93 25.27 5.93
CA ARG A 108 -11.74 26.29 6.63
C ARG A 108 -12.43 27.21 5.63
N ASP A 109 -11.70 27.67 4.63
CA ASP A 109 -12.16 28.71 3.71
C ASP A 109 -13.01 28.13 2.55
N ALA A 110 -12.84 26.85 2.23
CA ALA A 110 -13.67 26.10 1.27
C ALA A 110 -13.96 24.67 1.77
N PRO A 111 -14.94 24.46 2.67
CA PRO A 111 -15.20 23.16 3.29
C PRO A 111 -15.60 22.03 2.34
N ASP A 112 -16.15 22.36 1.17
CA ASP A 112 -16.54 21.39 0.13
C ASP A 112 -15.37 20.99 -0.79
N PHE A 113 -14.18 21.58 -0.61
CA PHE A 113 -12.99 21.25 -1.40
C PHE A 113 -12.30 20.00 -0.81
N TYR A 114 -12.63 18.84 -1.37
CA TYR A 114 -12.19 17.55 -0.81
C TYR A 114 -10.66 17.30 -0.87
N ILE A 115 -9.95 17.85 -1.87
CA ILE A 115 -8.53 17.52 -2.12
C ILE A 115 -7.62 17.90 -0.93
N PRO A 116 -7.74 19.11 -0.32
CA PRO A 116 -7.04 19.43 0.93
C PRO A 116 -7.20 18.42 2.06
N TYR A 117 -8.37 17.78 2.22
CA TYR A 117 -8.56 16.75 3.26
C TYR A 117 -7.69 15.53 2.99
N ARG A 118 -7.68 15.03 1.75
CA ARG A 118 -6.82 13.92 1.32
C ARG A 118 -5.34 14.25 1.54
N CYS A 119 -4.90 15.43 1.10
CA CYS A 119 -3.50 15.83 1.23
C CYS A 119 -3.06 16.02 2.70
N LEU A 120 -3.92 16.62 3.52
CA LEU A 120 -3.68 16.75 4.95
C LEU A 120 -3.59 15.38 5.63
N ALA A 121 -4.45 14.42 5.25
CA ALA A 121 -4.37 13.05 5.75
C ALA A 121 -3.01 12.41 5.45
N VAL A 122 -2.49 12.58 4.23
CA VAL A 122 -1.17 12.10 3.83
C VAL A 122 -0.06 12.70 4.71
N ALA A 123 -0.06 14.03 4.94
CA ALA A 123 0.96 14.64 5.81
C ALA A 123 0.85 14.19 7.27
N CYS A 124 -0.36 14.16 7.81
CA CYS A 124 -0.63 13.71 9.17
C CYS A 124 -0.11 12.28 9.38
N TYR A 125 -0.38 11.40 8.42
CA TYR A 125 0.02 10.01 8.45
C TYR A 125 1.53 9.80 8.29
N SER A 126 2.08 10.30 7.19
CA SER A 126 3.42 9.90 6.72
C SER A 126 4.56 10.66 7.40
N HIS A 127 4.33 11.90 7.85
CA HIS A 127 5.42 12.81 8.21
C HIS A 127 5.24 13.61 9.50
N LEU A 128 4.00 13.80 9.98
CA LEU A 128 3.74 14.61 11.17
C LEU A 128 3.49 13.79 12.44
N GLY A 129 3.46 12.46 12.36
CA GLY A 129 3.22 11.58 13.50
C GLY A 129 1.82 11.72 14.10
N ARG A 130 0.84 12.14 13.29
CA ARG A 130 -0.57 12.39 13.65
C ARG A 130 -1.48 11.40 12.91
N GLN A 131 -1.11 10.12 12.92
CA GLN A 131 -1.77 9.08 12.13
C GLN A 131 -3.26 8.95 12.43
N GLU A 132 -3.65 9.18 13.69
CA GLU A 132 -5.03 9.17 14.17
C GLU A 132 -5.95 10.18 13.47
N GLU A 133 -5.39 11.25 12.89
CA GLU A 133 -6.15 12.26 12.16
C GLU A 133 -6.41 11.88 10.70
N ALA A 134 -5.65 10.94 10.13
CA ALA A 134 -5.72 10.63 8.71
C ALA A 134 -7.06 10.00 8.30
N LEU A 135 -7.56 9.04 9.07
CA LEU A 135 -8.80 8.34 8.73
C LEU A 135 -10.03 9.26 8.74
N PRO A 136 -10.28 10.10 9.77
CA PRO A 136 -11.37 11.07 9.74
C PRO A 136 -11.31 12.03 8.54
N LEU A 137 -10.12 12.48 8.15
CA LEU A 137 -9.92 13.35 6.99
C LEU A 137 -10.26 12.64 5.68
N LEU A 138 -9.83 11.40 5.50
CA LEU A 138 -10.14 10.60 4.32
C LEU A 138 -11.62 10.23 4.22
N LEU A 139 -12.26 9.87 5.33
CA LEU A 139 -13.71 9.65 5.36
C LEU A 139 -14.44 10.92 4.94
N LYS A 140 -14.00 12.10 5.42
CA LYS A 140 -14.59 13.37 4.98
C LYS A 140 -14.39 13.63 3.49
N ALA A 141 -13.21 13.31 2.95
CA ALA A 141 -12.95 13.43 1.52
C ALA A 141 -13.88 12.52 0.69
N ASN A 142 -14.11 11.28 1.12
CA ASN A 142 -15.04 10.35 0.46
C ASN A 142 -16.49 10.82 0.53
N GLU A 143 -16.93 11.44 1.63
CA GLU A 143 -18.27 12.04 1.71
C GLU A 143 -18.47 13.14 0.66
N LEU A 144 -17.46 13.98 0.46
CA LEU A 144 -17.50 15.11 -0.47
C LEU A 144 -17.31 14.68 -1.93
N HIS A 145 -16.59 13.59 -2.18
CA HIS A 145 -16.31 13.06 -3.51
C HIS A 145 -16.50 11.53 -3.54
N PRO A 146 -17.75 11.04 -3.50
CA PRO A 146 -18.04 9.62 -3.40
C PRO A 146 -17.67 8.87 -4.69
N HIS A 147 -17.42 7.56 -4.55
CA HIS A 147 -17.05 6.64 -5.63
C HIS A 147 -15.69 6.91 -6.29
N ASP A 148 -14.88 7.79 -5.72
CA ASP A 148 -13.50 8.00 -6.16
C ASP A 148 -12.62 6.83 -5.74
N GLU A 149 -12.16 6.03 -6.71
CA GLU A 149 -11.41 4.81 -6.42
C GLU A 149 -10.08 5.07 -5.72
N GLN A 150 -9.45 6.23 -5.97
CA GLN A 150 -8.22 6.59 -5.28
C GLN A 150 -8.49 6.88 -3.81
N LEU A 151 -9.52 7.68 -3.49
CA LEU A 151 -9.91 7.94 -2.11
C LEU A 151 -10.30 6.65 -1.39
N LEU A 152 -11.04 5.74 -2.04
CA LEU A 152 -11.42 4.46 -1.46
C LEU A 152 -10.21 3.58 -1.14
N THR A 153 -9.28 3.45 -2.10
CA THR A 153 -8.05 2.66 -1.94
C THR A 153 -7.18 3.21 -0.81
N GLU A 154 -6.98 4.53 -0.77
CA GLU A 154 -6.17 5.19 0.26
C GLU A 154 -6.83 5.13 1.64
N THR A 155 -8.15 5.21 1.71
CA THR A 155 -8.89 5.04 2.97
C THR A 155 -8.74 3.62 3.48
N SER A 156 -8.88 2.62 2.61
CA SER A 156 -8.68 1.22 2.97
C SER A 156 -7.24 0.94 3.42
N TYR A 157 -6.25 1.54 2.76
CA TYR A 157 -4.86 1.47 3.19
C TYR A 157 -4.71 1.97 4.64
N VAL A 158 -5.20 3.17 4.95
CA VAL A 158 -5.11 3.73 6.30
C VAL A 158 -5.90 2.89 7.31
N MET A 159 -7.09 2.39 6.95
CA MET A 159 -7.87 1.48 7.80
C MET A 159 -7.06 0.23 8.18
N ALA A 160 -6.37 -0.38 7.21
CA ALA A 160 -5.57 -1.58 7.43
C ALA A 160 -4.41 -1.36 8.41
N HIS A 161 -3.71 -0.24 8.28
CA HIS A 161 -2.50 0.05 9.05
C HIS A 161 -2.79 0.72 10.40
N THR A 162 -3.98 1.30 10.59
CA THR A 162 -4.45 1.84 11.88
C THR A 162 -5.26 0.84 12.71
N GLY A 163 -5.33 -0.42 12.27
CA GLY A 163 -5.93 -1.52 13.03
C GLY A 163 -7.46 -1.57 12.99
N VAL A 164 -8.09 -0.96 11.99
CA VAL A 164 -9.54 -1.12 11.77
C VAL A 164 -9.81 -2.58 11.38
N PRO A 165 -10.86 -3.24 11.96
CA PRO A 165 -11.16 -4.63 11.64
C PRO A 165 -11.34 -4.88 10.14
N ALA A 166 -10.75 -5.96 9.64
CA ALA A 166 -10.78 -6.29 8.22
C ALA A 166 -12.21 -6.43 7.65
N SER A 167 -13.17 -6.89 8.46
CA SER A 167 -14.58 -6.97 8.08
C SER A 167 -15.20 -5.58 7.82
N GLU A 168 -14.88 -4.59 8.65
CA GLU A 168 -15.37 -3.21 8.48
C GLU A 168 -14.73 -2.56 7.25
N ARG A 169 -13.44 -2.83 7.01
CA ARG A 169 -12.74 -2.40 5.80
C ARG A 169 -13.34 -3.00 4.53
N ALA A 170 -13.62 -4.29 4.52
CA ALA A 170 -14.26 -4.97 3.39
C ALA A 170 -15.67 -4.43 3.12
N GLU A 171 -16.46 -4.21 4.18
CA GLU A 171 -17.80 -3.62 4.08
C GLU A 171 -17.76 -2.18 3.54
N PHE A 172 -16.82 -1.36 4.02
CA PHE A 172 -16.61 0.02 3.55
C PHE A 172 -16.37 0.05 2.04
N LEU A 173 -15.38 -0.71 1.56
CA LEU A 173 -15.08 -0.78 0.13
C LEU A 173 -16.25 -1.35 -0.67
N ALA A 174 -16.90 -2.40 -0.17
CA ALA A 174 -18.01 -3.03 -0.88
C ALA A 174 -19.24 -2.12 -1.03
N THR A 175 -19.45 -1.24 -0.06
CA THR A 175 -20.57 -0.30 -0.03
C THR A 175 -20.33 0.92 -0.90
N HIS A 176 -19.10 1.45 -0.92
CA HIS A 176 -18.81 2.75 -1.53
C HIS A 176 -18.20 2.67 -2.93
N ARG A 177 -17.73 1.49 -3.37
CA ARG A 177 -17.18 1.31 -4.71
C ARG A 177 -18.16 1.70 -5.83
N PRO A 178 -17.68 2.21 -6.97
CA PRO A 178 -18.50 2.35 -8.16
C PRO A 178 -18.96 0.97 -8.70
N ALA A 179 -19.94 0.98 -9.60
CA ALA A 179 -20.47 -0.25 -10.20
C ALA A 179 -19.45 -1.00 -11.06
N VAL A 180 -18.54 -0.25 -11.70
CA VAL A 180 -17.39 -0.77 -12.45
C VAL A 180 -16.16 -0.24 -11.73
N ILE A 181 -15.25 -1.13 -11.35
CA ILE A 181 -14.02 -0.79 -10.62
C ILE A 181 -12.80 -1.12 -11.48
N HIS A 182 -11.71 -0.37 -11.30
CA HIS A 182 -10.41 -0.69 -11.88
C HIS A 182 -9.64 -1.72 -11.05
N ASP A 183 -8.57 -2.25 -11.63
CA ASP A 183 -7.74 -3.31 -11.04
C ASP A 183 -7.23 -2.98 -9.64
N HIS A 184 -6.85 -1.74 -9.38
CA HIS A 184 -6.32 -1.33 -8.07
C HIS A 184 -7.37 -1.47 -6.96
N LEU A 185 -8.60 -0.99 -7.19
CA LEU A 185 -9.68 -1.11 -6.22
C LEU A 185 -10.19 -2.55 -6.10
N ALA A 186 -10.19 -3.31 -7.22
CA ALA A 186 -10.51 -4.73 -7.20
C ALA A 186 -9.52 -5.52 -6.33
N LEU A 187 -8.23 -5.23 -6.47
CA LEU A 187 -7.16 -5.87 -5.69
C LEU A 187 -7.25 -5.51 -4.20
N GLU A 188 -7.48 -4.24 -3.87
CA GLU A 188 -7.63 -3.79 -2.48
C GLU A 188 -8.87 -4.41 -1.81
N LEU A 189 -9.99 -4.50 -2.52
CA LEU A 189 -11.21 -5.16 -2.02
C LEU A 189 -11.02 -6.66 -1.81
N GLU A 190 -10.30 -7.33 -2.71
CA GLU A 190 -9.94 -8.74 -2.58
C GLU A 190 -9.11 -8.97 -1.30
N ASN A 191 -8.07 -8.15 -1.11
CA ASN A 191 -7.21 -8.23 0.07
C ASN A 191 -8.00 -7.99 1.36
N ALA A 192 -8.95 -7.05 1.33
CA ALA A 192 -9.84 -6.81 2.45
C ALA A 192 -10.73 -8.03 2.76
N PHE A 193 -11.29 -8.69 1.74
CA PHE A 193 -12.07 -9.93 1.92
C PHE A 193 -11.22 -11.07 2.47
N ASN A 194 -10.01 -11.29 1.95
CA ASN A 194 -9.09 -12.29 2.46
C ASN A 194 -8.72 -12.05 3.93
N ALA A 195 -8.41 -10.80 4.29
CA ALA A 195 -8.13 -10.40 5.67
C ALA A 195 -9.34 -10.62 6.59
N ALA A 196 -10.56 -10.40 6.09
CA ALA A 196 -11.80 -10.62 6.83
C ALA A 196 -12.19 -12.11 6.96
N GLY A 197 -11.49 -13.00 6.26
CA GLY A 197 -11.83 -14.41 6.17
C GLY A 197 -13.03 -14.71 5.25
N GLU A 198 -13.45 -13.75 4.43
CA GLU A 198 -14.50 -13.88 3.43
C GLU A 198 -13.95 -14.47 2.12
N TYR A 199 -13.27 -15.61 2.22
CA TYR A 199 -12.48 -16.21 1.13
C TYR A 199 -13.30 -16.49 -0.14
N ASP A 200 -14.58 -16.84 -0.01
CA ASP A 200 -15.46 -17.08 -1.14
C ASP A 200 -15.77 -15.80 -1.92
N LYS A 201 -15.93 -14.66 -1.23
CA LYS A 201 -16.14 -13.36 -1.89
C LYS A 201 -14.88 -12.87 -2.58
N ALA A 202 -13.71 -13.07 -1.96
CA ALA A 202 -12.41 -12.79 -2.59
C ALA A 202 -12.26 -13.58 -3.90
N MET A 203 -12.54 -14.89 -3.86
CA MET A 203 -12.48 -15.75 -5.05
C MET A 203 -13.51 -15.39 -6.12
N GLU A 204 -14.73 -15.01 -5.72
CA GLU A 204 -15.75 -14.55 -6.66
C GLU A 204 -15.29 -13.29 -7.41
N LEU A 205 -14.67 -12.35 -6.70
CA LEU A 205 -14.13 -11.13 -7.31
C LEU A 205 -12.99 -11.45 -8.29
N LEU A 206 -12.01 -12.25 -7.86
CA LEU A 206 -10.86 -12.65 -8.67
C LEU A 206 -11.26 -13.38 -9.96
N THR A 207 -12.34 -14.17 -9.92
CA THR A 207 -12.77 -14.97 -11.09
C THR A 207 -13.69 -14.21 -12.04
N LYS A 208 -14.28 -13.08 -11.60
CA LYS A 208 -15.18 -12.25 -12.43
C LYS A 208 -14.49 -11.02 -13.01
N HIS A 209 -13.47 -10.50 -12.35
CA HIS A 209 -12.73 -9.33 -12.82
C HIS A 209 -11.63 -9.73 -13.81
N SER A 210 -11.44 -8.97 -14.88
CA SER A 210 -10.33 -9.17 -15.81
C SER A 210 -9.25 -8.14 -15.52
N PHE A 211 -8.11 -8.60 -15.03
CA PHE A 211 -6.98 -7.73 -14.66
C PHE A 211 -6.10 -7.43 -15.87
N THR A 212 -5.42 -6.29 -15.86
CA THR A 212 -4.34 -5.92 -16.77
C THR A 212 -3.15 -5.46 -15.92
N PRO A 213 -2.34 -6.42 -15.41
CA PRO A 213 -1.22 -6.08 -14.55
C PRO A 213 -0.24 -5.11 -15.24
N CYS A 214 0.28 -4.16 -14.47
CA CYS A 214 1.39 -3.33 -14.93
C CYS A 214 2.69 -4.15 -14.98
N GLU A 215 3.71 -3.64 -15.66
CA GLU A 215 5.05 -4.26 -15.69
C GLU A 215 5.59 -4.48 -14.27
N GLY A 216 5.87 -5.73 -13.90
CA GLY A 216 6.33 -6.11 -12.56
C GLY A 216 5.22 -6.17 -11.50
N GLY A 217 3.97 -5.92 -11.87
CA GLY A 217 2.78 -6.03 -11.02
C GLY A 217 2.06 -7.38 -11.10
N GLU A 218 2.54 -8.32 -11.91
CA GLU A 218 1.88 -9.61 -12.13
C GLU A 218 1.75 -10.39 -10.81
N PHE A 219 2.81 -10.41 -9.99
CA PHE A 219 2.76 -11.12 -8.71
C PHE A 219 1.81 -10.44 -7.71
N ALA A 220 1.64 -9.12 -7.76
CA ALA A 220 0.70 -8.44 -6.87
C ALA A 220 -0.75 -8.88 -7.13
N VAL A 221 -1.08 -9.30 -8.35
CA VAL A 221 -2.39 -9.87 -8.70
C VAL A 221 -2.47 -11.37 -8.40
N ALA A 222 -1.37 -12.12 -8.57
CA ALA A 222 -1.34 -13.55 -8.29
C ALA A 222 -1.28 -13.89 -6.78
N GLU A 223 -0.57 -13.09 -5.99
CA GLU A 223 -0.32 -13.36 -4.56
C GLU A 223 -1.63 -13.53 -3.77
N PRO A 224 -2.66 -12.68 -3.92
CA PRO A 224 -3.87 -12.85 -3.11
C PRO A 224 -4.69 -14.09 -3.50
N TYR A 225 -4.69 -14.47 -4.79
CA TYR A 225 -5.21 -15.77 -5.22
C TYR A 225 -4.47 -16.92 -4.53
N MET A 226 -3.15 -16.89 -4.53
CA MET A 226 -2.32 -17.92 -3.91
C MET A 226 -2.51 -17.95 -2.38
N PHE A 227 -2.57 -16.79 -1.74
CA PHE A 227 -2.85 -16.63 -0.31
C PHE A 227 -4.20 -17.24 0.06
N ASN A 228 -5.25 -16.97 -0.71
CA ASN A 228 -6.59 -17.53 -0.50
C ASN A 228 -6.56 -19.07 -0.54
N ARG A 229 -5.99 -19.65 -1.60
CA ARG A 229 -5.88 -21.12 -1.77
C ARG A 229 -5.08 -21.76 -0.65
N MET A 230 -3.94 -21.17 -0.29
CA MET A 230 -3.11 -21.66 0.79
C MET A 230 -3.81 -21.63 2.13
N THR A 231 -4.50 -20.53 2.42
CA THR A 231 -5.24 -20.36 3.67
C THR A 231 -6.32 -21.44 3.80
N LEU A 232 -7.13 -21.64 2.76
CA LEU A 232 -8.16 -22.68 2.74
C LEU A 232 -7.57 -24.09 2.88
N GLY A 233 -6.45 -24.36 2.21
CA GLY A 233 -5.73 -25.64 2.32
C GLY A 233 -5.22 -25.91 3.73
N ARG A 234 -4.58 -24.92 4.37
CA ARG A 234 -4.09 -25.03 5.76
C ARG A 234 -5.22 -25.20 6.77
N LEU A 235 -6.33 -24.48 6.59
CA LEU A 235 -7.51 -24.64 7.44
C LEU A 235 -8.13 -26.05 7.31
N ALA A 236 -8.18 -26.60 6.08
CA ALA A 236 -8.62 -27.98 5.87
C ALA A 236 -7.65 -29.00 6.51
N LEU A 237 -6.33 -28.78 6.41
CA LEU A 237 -5.32 -29.61 7.09
C LEU A 237 -5.47 -29.61 8.61
N ALA A 238 -5.75 -28.44 9.20
CA ALA A 238 -5.99 -28.30 10.64
C ALA A 238 -7.25 -29.05 11.09
N GLN A 239 -8.27 -29.13 10.22
CA GLN A 239 -9.49 -29.92 10.42
C GLN A 239 -9.31 -31.42 10.14
N GLY A 240 -8.12 -31.85 9.70
CA GLY A 240 -7.83 -33.25 9.37
C GLY A 240 -8.31 -33.69 7.97
N ASP A 241 -8.84 -32.79 7.16
CA ASP A 241 -9.32 -33.07 5.80
C ASP A 241 -8.19 -32.91 4.78
N ALA A 242 -7.33 -33.93 4.70
CA ALA A 242 -6.18 -33.93 3.81
C ALA A 242 -6.57 -33.92 2.32
N GLU A 243 -7.65 -34.60 1.92
CA GLU A 243 -8.10 -34.64 0.52
C GLU A 243 -8.60 -33.27 0.06
N LYS A 244 -9.41 -32.58 0.88
CA LYS A 244 -9.84 -31.21 0.56
C LYS A 244 -8.65 -30.25 0.52
N ALA A 245 -7.69 -30.39 1.43
CA ALA A 245 -6.49 -29.57 1.41
C ALA A 245 -5.68 -29.74 0.12
N MET A 246 -5.46 -30.97 -0.33
CA MET A 246 -4.77 -31.24 -1.60
C MET A 246 -5.48 -30.59 -2.79
N GLY A 247 -6.82 -30.61 -2.83
CA GLY A 247 -7.57 -29.93 -3.88
C GLY A 247 -7.30 -28.42 -3.97
N TYR A 248 -7.04 -27.75 -2.84
CA TYR A 248 -6.63 -26.35 -2.84
C TYR A 248 -5.18 -26.14 -3.30
N PHE A 249 -4.26 -27.03 -2.90
CA PHE A 249 -2.83 -26.90 -3.25
C PHE A 249 -2.52 -27.31 -4.70
N GLU A 250 -3.19 -28.34 -5.24
CA GLU A 250 -3.02 -28.78 -6.63
C GLU A 250 -3.29 -27.66 -7.65
N ASN A 251 -4.21 -26.75 -7.32
CA ASN A 251 -4.67 -25.70 -8.21
C ASN A 251 -3.98 -24.35 -8.00
N ILE A 252 -2.96 -24.27 -7.16
CA ILE A 252 -2.31 -22.99 -6.86
C ILE A 252 -1.50 -22.45 -8.04
N LEU A 253 -0.97 -23.36 -8.89
CA LEU A 253 -0.27 -23.03 -10.13
C LEU A 253 -1.22 -22.75 -11.30
N ASN A 254 -2.50 -23.12 -11.16
CA ASN A 254 -3.54 -22.86 -12.16
C ASN A 254 -4.12 -21.45 -11.93
N VAL A 255 -3.26 -20.43 -12.02
CA VAL A 255 -3.68 -19.03 -11.95
C VAL A 255 -4.67 -18.78 -13.09
N PRO A 256 -5.90 -18.32 -12.81
CA PRO A 256 -6.91 -18.17 -13.86
C PRO A 256 -6.47 -17.15 -14.93
N GLU A 257 -6.78 -17.44 -16.20
CA GLU A 257 -6.31 -16.64 -17.34
C GLU A 257 -6.73 -15.16 -17.25
N ASN A 258 -7.90 -14.88 -16.69
CA ASN A 258 -8.41 -13.52 -16.51
C ASN A 258 -7.60 -12.65 -15.54
N LEU A 259 -6.70 -13.24 -14.74
CA LEU A 259 -5.77 -12.45 -13.91
C LEU A 259 -4.61 -11.91 -14.75
N HIS A 260 -4.30 -12.52 -15.91
CA HIS A 260 -3.13 -12.24 -16.73
C HIS A 260 -1.83 -12.12 -15.91
N ALA A 261 -1.74 -12.93 -14.85
CA ALA A 261 -0.78 -12.80 -13.77
C ALA A 261 0.04 -14.08 -13.61
N GLY A 262 1.17 -13.96 -12.91
CA GLY A 262 2.06 -15.06 -12.59
C GLY A 262 3.20 -14.60 -11.69
N PHE A 263 4.23 -15.43 -11.60
CA PHE A 263 5.45 -15.16 -10.86
C PHE A 263 6.64 -15.63 -11.69
N TRP A 264 7.80 -15.03 -11.45
CA TRP A 264 9.01 -15.30 -12.23
C TRP A 264 10.08 -16.00 -11.39
N ASN A 265 9.78 -16.26 -10.12
CA ASN A 265 10.67 -16.85 -9.15
C ASN A 265 9.94 -17.95 -8.39
N ASP A 266 10.39 -19.19 -8.55
CA ASP A 266 9.76 -20.35 -7.91
C ASP A 266 9.92 -20.36 -6.39
N SER A 267 10.73 -19.47 -5.79
CA SER A 267 10.80 -19.32 -4.33
C SER A 267 9.45 -19.03 -3.67
N VAL A 268 8.52 -18.40 -4.41
CA VAL A 268 7.13 -18.17 -3.94
C VAL A 268 6.36 -19.47 -3.73
N LEU A 269 6.79 -20.59 -4.34
CA LEU A 269 6.14 -21.88 -4.23
C LEU A 269 6.47 -22.65 -2.96
N VAL A 270 7.57 -22.29 -2.27
CA VAL A 270 8.09 -23.06 -1.13
C VAL A 270 7.06 -23.28 -0.01
N PRO A 271 6.33 -22.25 0.48
CA PRO A 271 5.30 -22.47 1.51
C PRO A 271 4.18 -23.39 1.03
N PHE A 272 3.78 -23.26 -0.24
CA PHE A 272 2.68 -24.02 -0.82
C PHE A 272 3.05 -25.49 -1.02
N GLU A 273 4.22 -25.76 -1.59
CA GLU A 273 4.71 -27.12 -1.80
C GLU A 273 4.99 -27.83 -0.47
N TYR A 274 5.44 -27.11 0.56
CA TYR A 274 5.59 -27.66 1.90
C TYR A 274 4.25 -28.18 2.44
N HIS A 275 3.21 -27.35 2.43
CA HIS A 275 1.89 -27.76 2.91
C HIS A 275 1.24 -28.82 2.02
N TYR A 276 1.54 -28.81 0.72
CA TYR A 276 1.09 -29.86 -0.17
C TYR A 276 1.75 -31.21 0.18
N ALA A 277 3.05 -31.22 0.45
CA ALA A 277 3.75 -32.41 0.92
C ALA A 277 3.16 -32.93 2.25
N GLU A 278 2.84 -32.04 3.21
CA GLU A 278 2.15 -32.43 4.45
C GLU A 278 0.80 -33.11 4.16
N ALA A 279 0.00 -32.55 3.26
CA ALA A 279 -1.29 -33.12 2.87
C ALA A 279 -1.14 -34.50 2.20
N LEU A 280 -0.18 -34.63 1.29
CA LEU A 280 0.14 -35.88 0.60
C LEU A 280 0.60 -36.97 1.58
N ILE A 281 1.42 -36.63 2.57
CA ILE A 281 1.85 -37.58 3.62
C ILE A 281 0.66 -38.05 4.44
N LYS A 282 -0.23 -37.13 4.86
CA LYS A 282 -1.45 -37.48 5.61
C LYS A 282 -2.40 -38.36 4.79
N ALA A 283 -2.45 -38.16 3.47
CA ALA A 283 -3.22 -38.99 2.54
C ALA A 283 -2.51 -40.31 2.13
N GLY A 284 -1.33 -40.59 2.67
CA GLY A 284 -0.55 -41.81 2.36
C GLY A 284 0.18 -41.79 1.01
N ARG A 285 0.19 -40.66 0.29
CA ARG A 285 0.81 -40.47 -1.04
C ARG A 285 2.29 -40.07 -0.93
N LYS A 286 3.09 -40.91 -0.24
CA LYS A 286 4.48 -40.59 0.13
C LYS A 286 5.41 -40.26 -1.04
N ALA A 287 5.29 -40.97 -2.17
CA ALA A 287 6.16 -40.73 -3.33
C ALA A 287 5.94 -39.34 -3.93
N ALA A 288 4.69 -38.89 -4.01
CA ALA A 288 4.36 -37.54 -4.49
C ALA A 288 4.81 -36.45 -3.49
N ALA A 289 4.72 -36.72 -2.18
CA ALA A 289 5.24 -35.80 -1.17
C ALA A 289 6.75 -35.61 -1.29
N GLU A 290 7.48 -36.70 -1.49
CA GLU A 290 8.93 -36.70 -1.69
C GLU A 290 9.34 -35.85 -2.89
N GLU A 291 8.59 -35.92 -4.00
CA GLU A 291 8.83 -35.09 -5.19
C GLU A 291 8.77 -33.58 -4.86
N LYS A 292 7.78 -33.16 -4.06
CA LYS A 292 7.65 -31.76 -3.62
C LYS A 292 8.78 -31.33 -2.69
N LEU A 293 9.17 -32.18 -1.74
CA LEU A 293 10.29 -31.90 -0.84
C LEU A 293 11.62 -31.80 -1.59
N GLN A 294 11.83 -32.66 -2.60
CA GLN A 294 13.00 -32.61 -3.46
C GLN A 294 13.02 -31.33 -4.31
N HIS A 295 11.88 -30.90 -4.84
CA HIS A 295 11.79 -29.65 -5.58
C HIS A 295 12.17 -28.45 -4.71
N ILE A 296 11.57 -28.31 -3.52
CA ILE A 296 11.93 -27.26 -2.54
C ILE A 296 13.44 -27.21 -2.28
N ALA A 297 14.09 -28.36 -2.12
CA ALA A 297 15.53 -28.43 -1.85
C ALA A 297 16.42 -27.92 -2.99
N THR A 298 15.89 -27.78 -4.22
CA THR A 298 16.60 -27.19 -5.37
C THR A 298 16.42 -25.69 -5.50
N LEU A 299 15.43 -25.11 -4.82
CA LEU A 299 15.09 -23.70 -4.91
C LEU A 299 16.06 -22.83 -4.09
N ASN A 300 16.13 -21.56 -4.45
CA ASN A 300 16.93 -20.57 -3.72
C ASN A 300 16.18 -19.24 -3.63
N ASN A 301 16.46 -18.49 -2.56
CA ASN A 301 15.80 -17.21 -2.29
C ASN A 301 16.57 -16.03 -2.91
N LYS A 302 16.79 -16.05 -4.22
CA LYS A 302 17.51 -14.98 -4.93
C LYS A 302 16.63 -14.32 -5.98
N GLY A 303 16.89 -13.04 -6.25
CA GLY A 303 16.20 -12.28 -7.30
C GLY A 303 14.95 -11.56 -6.81
N MET A 304 14.15 -11.11 -7.78
CA MET A 304 12.88 -10.41 -7.55
C MET A 304 11.83 -11.38 -6.98
N TRP A 305 10.93 -10.86 -6.13
CA TRP A 305 9.92 -11.64 -5.38
C TRP A 305 10.51 -12.80 -4.56
N ASN A 306 11.59 -12.52 -3.83
CA ASN A 306 12.06 -13.44 -2.80
C ASN A 306 11.09 -13.43 -1.62
N MET A 307 10.95 -14.57 -0.92
CA MET A 307 9.95 -14.76 0.13
C MET A 307 10.47 -14.41 1.54
N GLY A 308 11.62 -13.73 1.62
CA GLY A 308 12.24 -13.37 2.90
C GLY A 308 12.31 -14.56 3.87
N GLY A 309 11.88 -14.35 5.12
CA GLY A 309 11.94 -15.38 6.14
C GLY A 309 10.95 -16.54 6.01
N GLU A 310 9.88 -16.41 5.21
CA GLU A 310 9.01 -17.55 4.90
C GLU A 310 9.81 -18.62 4.12
N PHE A 311 10.68 -18.22 3.20
CA PHE A 311 11.53 -19.16 2.48
C PHE A 311 12.39 -19.99 3.43
N ASP A 312 13.11 -19.33 4.35
CA ASP A 312 14.02 -19.99 5.28
C ASP A 312 13.26 -20.95 6.20
N PHE A 313 12.13 -20.49 6.74
CA PHE A 313 11.28 -21.29 7.62
C PHE A 313 10.74 -22.54 6.92
N TYR A 314 10.08 -22.38 5.78
CA TYR A 314 9.46 -23.51 5.08
C TYR A 314 10.49 -24.43 4.43
N SER A 315 11.66 -23.93 4.02
CA SER A 315 12.79 -24.78 3.60
C SER A 315 13.32 -25.64 4.76
N ALA A 316 13.44 -25.05 5.97
CA ALA A 316 13.84 -25.78 7.16
C ALA A 316 12.79 -26.83 7.57
N MET A 317 11.51 -26.48 7.50
CA MET A 317 10.40 -27.39 7.79
C MET A 317 10.31 -28.52 6.75
N ALA A 318 10.54 -28.24 5.46
CA ALA A 318 10.60 -29.26 4.41
C ALA A 318 11.76 -30.25 4.65
N ALA A 319 12.95 -29.75 5.00
CA ALA A 319 14.08 -30.61 5.35
C ALA A 319 13.78 -31.50 6.57
N ARG A 320 13.10 -30.96 7.59
CA ARG A 320 12.62 -31.74 8.74
C ARG A 320 11.59 -32.79 8.31
N LEU A 321 10.64 -32.43 7.45
CA LEU A 321 9.59 -33.33 6.98
C LEU A 321 10.17 -34.50 6.15
N ALA A 322 11.26 -34.25 5.41
CA ALA A 322 12.05 -35.27 4.72
C ALA A 322 12.93 -36.13 5.65
N GLY A 323 12.90 -35.89 6.97
CA GLY A 323 13.70 -36.61 7.97
C GLY A 323 15.13 -36.07 8.14
N ASN A 324 15.48 -34.97 7.48
CA ASN A 324 16.82 -34.38 7.49
C ASN A 324 16.94 -33.25 8.53
N GLU A 325 16.68 -33.59 9.79
CA GLU A 325 16.58 -32.65 10.90
C GLU A 325 17.85 -31.80 11.13
N ALA A 326 19.04 -32.34 10.84
CA ALA A 326 20.29 -31.60 10.95
C ALA A 326 20.36 -30.42 9.97
N GLN A 327 19.89 -30.64 8.74
CA GLN A 327 19.81 -29.61 7.70
C GLN A 327 18.78 -28.54 8.07
N GLY A 328 17.58 -28.93 8.50
CA GLY A 328 16.55 -27.98 8.93
C GLY A 328 17.03 -27.06 10.06
N ARG A 329 17.68 -27.61 11.08
CA ARG A 329 18.28 -26.80 12.16
C ARG A 329 19.40 -25.88 11.68
N ALA A 330 20.20 -26.30 10.71
CA ALA A 330 21.27 -25.46 10.18
C ALA A 330 20.71 -24.23 9.46
N ILE A 331 19.69 -24.42 8.61
CA ILE A 331 18.97 -23.33 7.92
C ILE A 331 18.39 -22.37 8.96
N MET A 332 17.61 -22.88 9.91
CA MET A 332 16.90 -22.02 10.86
C MET A 332 17.85 -21.26 11.79
N ARG A 333 18.93 -21.89 12.27
CA ARG A 333 19.92 -21.20 13.12
C ARG A 333 20.62 -20.06 12.38
N SER A 334 20.98 -20.28 11.12
CA SER A 334 21.61 -19.25 10.28
C SER A 334 20.65 -18.07 10.07
N ALA A 335 19.39 -18.35 9.78
CA ALA A 335 18.38 -17.33 9.55
C ALA A 335 18.06 -16.51 10.82
N VAL A 336 17.82 -17.17 11.96
CA VAL A 336 17.59 -16.50 13.25
C VAL A 336 18.75 -15.58 13.61
N LEU A 337 20.00 -16.04 13.50
CA LEU A 337 21.17 -15.22 13.80
C LEU A 337 21.22 -13.96 12.91
N ALA A 338 20.90 -14.10 11.62
CA ALA A 338 20.86 -12.99 10.69
C ALA A 338 19.74 -11.99 11.03
N TRP A 339 18.57 -12.47 11.43
CA TRP A 339 17.43 -11.62 11.83
C TRP A 339 17.69 -10.92 13.16
N GLU A 340 18.25 -11.59 14.16
CA GLU A 340 18.65 -10.97 15.44
C GLU A 340 19.72 -9.89 15.21
N THR A 341 20.67 -10.13 14.31
CA THR A 341 21.69 -9.14 13.93
C THR A 341 21.03 -7.92 13.26
N GLN A 342 20.08 -8.13 12.34
CA GLN A 342 19.34 -7.04 11.70
C GLN A 342 18.45 -6.27 12.69
N LEU A 343 17.88 -6.95 13.69
CA LEU A 343 17.05 -6.32 14.72
C LEU A 343 17.88 -5.44 15.67
N ALA A 344 19.12 -5.84 15.96
CA ALA A 344 20.06 -5.05 16.73
C ALA A 344 20.63 -3.85 15.95
N ASP A 345 20.48 -3.84 14.63
CA ASP A 345 20.92 -2.75 13.75
C ASP A 345 19.83 -1.66 13.65
N ASP A 346 20.23 -0.42 13.95
CA ASP A 346 19.36 0.75 13.91
C ASP A 346 19.15 1.30 12.48
N ASP A 347 19.85 0.76 11.48
CA ASP A 347 19.63 1.13 10.08
C ASP A 347 18.22 0.69 9.63
N PRO A 348 17.31 1.61 9.26
CA PRO A 348 16.02 1.24 8.70
C PRO A 348 16.13 0.38 7.43
N GLY A 349 17.27 0.46 6.71
CA GLY A 349 17.50 -0.25 5.46
C GLY A 349 16.49 0.15 4.37
N ALA A 350 16.49 -0.63 3.28
CA ALA A 350 15.42 -0.60 2.29
C ALA A 350 14.39 -1.68 2.64
N SER A 351 13.41 -1.36 3.49
CA SER A 351 12.30 -2.26 3.79
C SER A 351 11.16 -2.07 2.78
N GLY A 352 11.17 -2.88 1.73
CA GLY A 352 10.10 -2.89 0.73
C GLY A 352 10.16 -1.74 -0.29
N THR A 353 9.35 -1.85 -1.34
CA THR A 353 9.16 -0.79 -2.33
C THR A 353 7.77 -0.22 -2.12
N THR A 354 7.66 1.07 -1.79
CA THR A 354 6.36 1.75 -1.81
C THR A 354 5.86 1.75 -3.25
N PRO A 355 4.69 1.16 -3.54
CA PRO A 355 4.15 1.18 -4.90
C PRO A 355 3.99 2.63 -5.39
N PHE A 356 4.34 2.90 -6.65
CA PHE A 356 4.35 4.26 -7.21
C PHE A 356 3.01 5.00 -7.13
N TYR A 357 1.90 4.28 -6.91
CA TYR A 357 0.55 4.84 -6.81
C TYR A 357 0.13 5.20 -5.38
N LEU A 358 0.88 4.76 -4.36
CA LEU A 358 0.53 4.97 -2.96
C LEU A 358 1.17 6.26 -2.43
N SER A 359 0.35 7.17 -1.89
CA SER A 359 0.82 8.44 -1.30
C SER A 359 1.17 8.36 0.19
N PHE A 360 0.86 7.24 0.84
CA PHE A 360 1.07 7.02 2.27
C PHE A 360 2.37 6.24 2.49
N CYS A 361 3.13 6.63 3.52
CA CYS A 361 4.38 6.00 3.88
C CYS A 361 4.34 5.60 5.35
N GLU A 362 4.59 4.33 5.64
CA GLU A 362 4.89 3.87 6.99
C GLU A 362 6.27 4.39 7.45
N ASP A 363 6.45 4.43 8.77
CA ASP A 363 7.79 4.56 9.33
C ASP A 363 8.61 3.30 9.04
N SER A 364 9.71 3.45 8.29
CA SER A 364 10.54 2.34 7.82
C SER A 364 11.11 1.49 8.97
N ARG A 365 11.35 2.10 10.14
CA ARG A 365 11.85 1.41 11.33
C ARG A 365 10.78 0.50 11.92
N THR A 366 9.55 1.02 12.02
CA THR A 366 8.37 0.26 12.45
C THR A 366 8.11 -0.93 11.53
N VAL A 367 8.12 -0.73 10.21
CA VAL A 367 7.94 -1.83 9.22
C VAL A 367 9.04 -2.89 9.34
N LYS A 368 10.31 -2.46 9.43
CA LYS A 368 11.44 -3.38 9.62
C LYS A 368 11.27 -4.21 10.89
N HIS A 369 10.90 -3.56 12.00
CA HIS A 369 10.69 -4.24 13.28
C HIS A 369 9.53 -5.25 13.20
N ALA A 370 8.39 -4.87 12.62
CA ALA A 370 7.24 -5.75 12.44
C ALA A 370 7.61 -7.01 11.64
N ALA A 371 8.35 -6.85 10.54
CA ALA A 371 8.81 -7.95 9.71
C ALA A 371 9.81 -8.87 10.45
N LEU A 372 10.75 -8.31 11.21
CA LEU A 372 11.70 -9.09 12.01
C LEU A 372 11.01 -9.86 13.14
N CYS A 373 10.02 -9.26 13.81
CA CYS A 373 9.19 -9.98 14.79
C CYS A 373 8.48 -11.16 14.13
N PHE A 374 7.90 -10.99 12.94
CA PHE A 374 7.28 -12.09 12.20
C PHE A 374 8.29 -13.21 11.89
N MET A 375 9.46 -12.87 11.35
CA MET A 375 10.49 -13.87 11.03
C MET A 375 11.04 -14.57 12.27
N LEU A 376 11.34 -13.85 13.35
CA LEU A 376 11.79 -14.46 14.61
C LEU A 376 10.70 -15.35 15.24
N GLY A 377 9.42 -15.02 15.06
CA GLY A 377 8.30 -15.87 15.43
C GLY A 377 8.36 -17.24 14.74
N TYR A 378 8.68 -17.28 13.45
CA TYR A 378 8.96 -18.54 12.74
C TYR A 378 10.13 -19.31 13.34
N GLY A 379 11.21 -18.61 13.72
CA GLY A 379 12.34 -19.23 14.41
C GLY A 379 11.93 -19.91 15.71
N LYS A 380 11.16 -19.22 16.56
CA LYS A 380 10.62 -19.79 17.81
C LYS A 380 9.73 -21.00 17.55
N LEU A 381 8.83 -20.89 16.57
CA LEU A 381 7.93 -21.96 16.18
C LEU A 381 8.69 -23.21 15.72
N PHE A 382 9.72 -23.04 14.88
CA PHE A 382 10.55 -24.15 14.40
C PHE A 382 11.25 -24.90 15.54
N PHE A 383 11.69 -24.21 16.60
CA PHE A 383 12.34 -24.81 17.76
C PHE A 383 11.36 -25.28 18.85
N GLY A 384 10.05 -25.23 18.59
CA GLY A 384 9.01 -25.74 19.49
C GLY A 384 8.58 -24.75 20.59
N ASP A 385 9.05 -23.52 20.55
CA ASP A 385 8.65 -22.45 21.48
C ASP A 385 7.40 -21.74 20.94
N SER A 386 6.24 -22.38 21.09
CA SER A 386 4.96 -21.88 20.57
C SER A 386 4.48 -20.62 21.29
N ASP A 387 4.80 -20.47 22.58
CA ASP A 387 4.43 -19.29 23.35
C ASP A 387 5.27 -18.08 22.94
N GLY A 388 6.59 -18.24 22.79
CA GLY A 388 7.47 -17.20 22.26
C GLY A 388 7.14 -16.82 20.81
N ALA A 389 6.73 -17.78 19.98
CA ALA A 389 6.23 -17.49 18.63
C ALA A 389 4.96 -16.63 18.67
N ARG A 390 4.02 -16.96 19.55
CA ARG A 390 2.77 -16.20 19.72
C ARG A 390 3.04 -14.76 20.19
N GLU A 391 3.97 -14.56 21.12
CA GLU A 391 4.38 -13.23 21.57
C GLU A 391 4.93 -12.39 20.42
N LEU A 392 5.86 -12.94 19.63
CA LEU A 392 6.47 -12.24 18.50
C LEU A 392 5.49 -11.94 17.35
N PHE A 393 4.61 -12.89 17.01
CA PHE A 393 3.57 -12.62 16.02
C PHE A 393 2.57 -11.56 16.49
N THR A 394 2.25 -11.55 17.78
CA THR A 394 1.35 -10.53 18.35
C THR A 394 2.00 -9.14 18.29
N GLU A 395 3.28 -9.04 18.61
CA GLU A 395 4.03 -7.78 18.47
C GLU A 395 4.14 -7.34 17.01
N SER A 396 4.37 -8.28 16.09
CA SER A 396 4.38 -8.01 14.64
C SER A 396 3.06 -7.39 14.19
N LEU A 397 1.90 -7.98 14.55
CA LEU A 397 0.59 -7.42 14.21
C LEU A 397 0.25 -6.12 14.93
N ARG A 398 0.85 -5.85 16.09
CA ARG A 398 0.69 -4.56 16.76
C ARG A 398 1.39 -3.44 15.99
N LEU A 399 2.51 -3.74 15.33
CA LEU A 399 3.31 -2.81 14.54
C LEU A 399 2.84 -2.72 13.08
N ASP A 400 2.38 -3.83 12.51
CA ASP A 400 1.80 -3.93 11.17
C ASP A 400 0.50 -4.77 11.22
N PRO A 401 -0.65 -4.13 11.50
CA PRO A 401 -1.93 -4.83 11.58
C PRO A 401 -2.41 -5.38 10.24
N SER A 402 -1.80 -4.97 9.12
CA SER A 402 -2.21 -5.37 7.77
C SER A 402 -1.70 -6.76 7.36
N ASN A 403 -0.73 -7.31 8.09
CA ASN A 403 -0.06 -8.56 7.74
C ASN A 403 -0.96 -9.80 7.91
N MET A 404 -1.68 -10.16 6.84
CA MET A 404 -2.60 -11.29 6.81
C MET A 404 -1.93 -12.65 7.07
N LYS A 405 -0.66 -12.82 6.65
CA LYS A 405 0.09 -14.08 6.86
C LYS A 405 0.39 -14.28 8.34
N CYS A 406 0.84 -13.24 9.04
CA CYS A 406 1.05 -13.27 10.49
C CYS A 406 -0.26 -13.52 11.26
N ALA A 407 -1.36 -12.90 10.83
CA ALA A 407 -2.70 -13.16 11.39
C ALA A 407 -3.13 -14.62 11.23
N LEU A 408 -2.84 -15.24 10.08
CA LEU A 408 -3.10 -16.66 9.85
C LEU A 408 -2.27 -17.57 10.77
N GLU A 409 -0.97 -17.30 10.95
CA GLU A 409 -0.13 -18.08 11.87
C GLU A 409 -0.67 -18.04 13.31
N LEU A 410 -1.04 -16.86 13.80
CA LEU A 410 -1.66 -16.71 15.12
C LEU A 410 -2.99 -17.45 15.24
N LYS A 411 -3.80 -17.46 14.18
CA LYS A 411 -5.07 -18.20 14.16
C LYS A 411 -4.84 -19.70 14.27
N LEU A 412 -3.83 -20.23 13.58
CA LEU A 412 -3.51 -21.66 13.58
C LEU A 412 -2.83 -22.11 14.89
N LEU A 413 -2.07 -21.23 15.56
CA LEU A 413 -1.48 -21.51 16.89
C LEU A 413 -2.48 -21.54 18.06
N LYS A 414 -3.73 -21.10 17.83
CA LYS A 414 -4.81 -21.14 18.84
C LYS A 414 -5.63 -22.42 18.78
N GLN A 415 -5.52 -23.19 17.70
CA GLN A 415 -6.19 -24.47 17.47
C GLN A 415 -5.32 -25.60 17.99
#